data_AF-A0A321LIF4-F1
#
_entry.id   AF-A0A321LIF4-F1
#
_cell.length_a   1.000
_cell.length_b   1.000
_cell.length_c   1.000
_cell.angle_alpha   90.00
_cell.angle_beta   90.00
_cell.angle_gamma   90.00
#
_symmetry.space_group_name_H-M   'P 1'
#
loop_
_entity.id
_entity.type
_entity.pdbx_description
1 polymer ?
#
loop_
_entity_poly.entity_id
_entity_poly.type
_entity_poly.pdbx_seq_one_letter_code
_entity_poly.pdbx_strand_id
1 'polypeptide(L)'
;MTINVDLPPQIEQAYRAEAQARGLSLDEMVREILIARHPIDELLMDAKEFFANKGLSELAKTQGVRPLDNPSVLLGGWPDDENIDEFLEHTYKERSASLV
;
A
#
# COMPACT_ATOMS: atom_id res chain seq x y z
N MET A 1 -20.53 13.48 -1.73
CA MET A 1 -19.38 14.25 -1.21
C MET A 1 -19.16 15.41 -2.17
N THR A 2 -19.32 16.64 -1.73
CA THR A 2 -19.16 17.86 -2.55
C THR A 2 -17.82 18.50 -2.22
N ILE A 3 -16.99 18.75 -3.23
CA ILE A 3 -15.70 19.43 -3.08
C ILE A 3 -15.94 20.91 -3.35
N ASN A 4 -15.80 21.77 -2.33
CA ASN A 4 -15.86 23.22 -2.51
C ASN A 4 -14.47 23.74 -2.89
N VAL A 5 -14.38 24.48 -3.99
CA VAL A 5 -13.14 25.11 -4.47
C VAL A 5 -13.35 26.62 -4.48
N ASP A 6 -12.69 27.32 -3.56
CA ASP A 6 -12.72 28.78 -3.48
C ASP A 6 -11.72 29.37 -4.48
N LEU A 7 -12.23 29.86 -5.61
CA LEU A 7 -11.42 30.54 -6.63
C LEU A 7 -11.33 32.05 -6.33
N PRO A 8 -10.16 32.67 -6.59
CA PRO A 8 -10.05 34.13 -6.55
C PRO A 8 -11.02 34.80 -7.54
N PRO A 9 -11.61 35.96 -7.22
CA PRO A 9 -12.70 36.57 -7.99
C PRO A 9 -12.34 36.87 -9.45
N GLN A 10 -11.09 37.25 -9.72
CA GLN A 10 -10.61 37.47 -11.09
C GLN A 10 -10.53 36.19 -11.95
N ILE A 11 -10.24 35.05 -11.33
CA ILE A 11 -10.12 33.76 -12.02
C ILE A 11 -11.52 33.21 -12.32
N GLU A 12 -12.44 33.36 -11.39
CA GLU A 12 -13.84 32.98 -11.59
C GLU A 12 -14.47 33.74 -12.76
N GLN A 13 -14.21 35.05 -12.88
CA GLN A 13 -14.69 35.87 -13.99
C GLN A 13 -14.15 35.42 -15.35
N ALA A 14 -12.86 35.10 -15.42
CA ALA A 14 -12.23 34.60 -16.64
C ALA A 14 -12.85 33.27 -17.08
N TYR A 15 -13.05 32.34 -16.15
CA TYR A 15 -13.70 31.07 -16.45
C TYR A 15 -15.20 31.24 -16.78
N ARG A 16 -15.92 32.17 -16.17
CA ARG A 16 -17.31 32.47 -16.56
C ARG A 16 -17.40 32.97 -18.01
N ALA A 17 -16.48 33.84 -18.42
CA ALA A 17 -16.40 34.32 -19.80
C ALA A 17 -16.08 33.17 -20.79
N GLU A 18 -15.17 32.27 -20.40
CA GLU A 18 -14.81 31.12 -21.21
C GLU A 18 -15.93 30.08 -21.29
N ALA A 19 -16.65 29.83 -20.19
CA ALA A 19 -17.81 28.94 -20.15
C ALA A 19 -18.95 29.45 -21.04
N GLN A 20 -19.21 30.77 -21.01
CA GLN A 20 -20.20 31.42 -21.88
C GLN A 20 -19.82 31.32 -23.36
N ALA A 21 -18.54 31.50 -23.69
CA ALA A 21 -18.05 31.33 -25.07
C ALA A 21 -18.21 29.89 -25.58
N ARG A 22 -18.18 28.91 -24.67
CA ARG A 22 -18.35 27.48 -24.96
C ARG A 22 -19.79 26.98 -24.80
N GLY A 23 -20.72 27.83 -24.35
CA GLY A 23 -22.11 27.45 -24.07
C GLY A 23 -22.28 26.45 -22.93
N LEU A 24 -21.30 26.33 -22.04
CA LEU A 24 -21.29 25.41 -20.90
C LEU A 24 -21.53 26.17 -19.58
N SER A 25 -21.98 25.47 -18.54
CA SER A 25 -21.96 26.04 -17.19
C SER A 25 -20.52 26.03 -16.64
N LEU A 26 -20.25 26.92 -15.68
CA LEU A 26 -18.95 27.00 -15.02
C LEU A 26 -18.56 25.66 -14.38
N ASP A 27 -19.53 24.99 -13.73
CA ASP A 27 -19.32 23.70 -13.08
C ASP A 27 -18.96 22.59 -14.09
N GLU A 28 -19.64 22.55 -15.24
CA GLU A 28 -19.37 21.56 -16.28
C GLU A 28 -17.96 21.75 -16.86
N MET A 29 -17.56 23.00 -17.09
CA MET A 29 -16.24 23.32 -17.64
C MET A 29 -15.11 23.03 -16.65
N VAL A 30 -15.29 23.37 -15.36
CA VAL A 30 -14.31 23.03 -14.31
C VAL A 30 -14.19 21.53 -14.14
N ARG A 31 -15.32 20.80 -14.20
CA ARG A 31 -15.33 19.34 -14.16
C ARG A 31 -14.57 18.72 -15.33
N GLU A 32 -14.81 19.19 -16.55
CA GLU A 32 -14.07 18.74 -17.75
C GLU A 32 -12.56 18.99 -17.62
N ILE A 33 -12.15 20.18 -17.15
CA ILE A 33 -10.73 20.51 -16.97
C ILE A 33 -10.11 19.63 -15.87
N LEU A 34 -10.81 19.41 -14.77
CA LEU A 34 -10.32 18.56 -13.68
C LEU A 34 -10.19 17.10 -14.10
N ILE A 35 -11.10 16.59 -14.93
CA ILE A 35 -11.02 15.24 -15.51
C ILE A 35 -9.85 15.18 -16.51
N ALA A 36 -9.73 16.16 -17.40
CA ALA A 36 -8.71 16.20 -18.45
C ALA A 36 -7.29 16.44 -17.92
N ARG A 37 -7.13 17.13 -16.78
CA ARG A 37 -5.83 17.37 -16.11
C ARG A 37 -5.49 16.35 -15.04
N HIS A 38 -6.35 15.37 -14.81
CA HIS A 38 -6.10 14.40 -13.76
C HIS A 38 -4.92 13.49 -14.19
N PRO A 39 -3.84 13.36 -13.38
CA PRO A 39 -2.83 12.34 -13.59
C PRO A 39 -3.39 10.98 -13.14
N ILE A 40 -4.53 10.58 -13.70
CA ILE A 40 -5.11 9.26 -13.44
C ILE A 40 -4.19 8.19 -14.01
N ASP A 41 -3.46 8.48 -15.10
CA ASP A 41 -2.54 7.52 -15.70
C ASP A 41 -1.39 7.13 -14.76
N GLU A 42 -0.88 8.06 -13.94
CA GLU A 42 0.20 7.79 -12.98
C GLU A 42 -0.31 6.96 -11.78
N LEU A 43 -1.53 7.22 -11.31
CA LEU A 43 -2.20 6.41 -10.27
C LEU A 43 -2.68 5.04 -10.76
N LEU A 44 -3.08 4.93 -12.03
CA LEU A 44 -3.56 3.68 -12.64
C LEU A 44 -2.43 2.77 -13.12
N MET A 45 -1.27 3.32 -13.51
CA MET A 45 -0.07 2.52 -13.82
C MET A 45 0.35 1.70 -12.61
N ASP A 46 0.49 2.33 -11.44
CA ASP A 46 0.84 1.66 -10.18
C ASP A 46 -0.22 0.63 -9.77
N ALA A 47 -1.51 0.95 -9.93
CA ALA A 47 -2.58 0.00 -9.62
C ALA A 47 -2.53 -1.25 -10.50
N LYS A 48 -2.30 -1.08 -11.81
CA LYS A 48 -2.28 -2.20 -12.76
C LYS A 48 -1.08 -3.12 -12.53
N GLU A 49 0.10 -2.56 -12.22
CA GLU A 49 1.27 -3.36 -11.85
C GLU A 49 1.11 -4.02 -10.48
N PHE A 50 0.51 -3.33 -9.51
CA PHE A 50 0.18 -3.87 -8.19
C PHE A 50 -0.73 -5.11 -8.28
N PHE A 51 -1.78 -5.08 -9.12
CA PHE A 51 -2.68 -6.22 -9.34
C PHE A 51 -2.14 -7.27 -10.33
N ALA A 52 -1.07 -6.98 -11.07
CA ALA A 52 -0.38 -7.97 -11.91
C ALA A 52 0.51 -8.90 -11.08
N ASN A 53 0.85 -8.52 -9.85
CA ASN A 53 1.61 -9.36 -8.93
C ASN A 53 0.76 -10.50 -8.37
N LYS A 54 1.45 -11.57 -7.96
CA LYS A 54 0.82 -12.72 -7.28
C LYS A 54 -0.02 -12.24 -6.11
N GLY A 55 -1.24 -12.76 -6.00
CA GLY A 55 -2.13 -12.41 -4.89
C GLY A 55 -1.53 -12.82 -3.54
N LEU A 56 -1.97 -12.18 -2.45
CA LEU A 56 -1.49 -12.48 -1.09
C LEU A 56 -1.53 -13.99 -0.76
N SER A 57 -2.59 -14.68 -1.19
CA SER A 57 -2.72 -16.13 -1.00
C SER A 57 -1.71 -16.95 -1.80
N GLU A 58 -1.29 -16.49 -2.97
CA GLU A 58 -0.26 -17.15 -3.79
C GLU A 58 1.14 -16.90 -3.24
N LEU A 59 1.39 -15.70 -2.72
CA LEU A 59 2.62 -15.36 -2.00
C LEU A 59 2.75 -16.20 -0.72
N ALA A 60 1.68 -16.31 0.06
CA ALA A 60 1.62 -17.16 1.25
C ALA A 60 1.96 -18.62 0.91
N LYS A 61 1.35 -19.18 -0.15
CA LYS A 61 1.66 -20.54 -0.64
C LYS A 61 3.13 -20.69 -1.06
N THR A 62 3.69 -19.70 -1.76
CA THR A 62 5.10 -19.72 -2.20
C THR A 62 6.06 -19.72 -1.02
N GLN A 63 5.73 -18.97 0.04
CA GLN A 63 6.51 -18.90 1.28
C GLN A 63 6.22 -20.07 2.23
N GLY A 64 5.39 -21.04 1.82
CA GLY A 64 5.01 -22.18 2.65
C GLY A 64 4.10 -21.83 3.83
N VAL A 65 3.58 -20.61 3.88
CA VAL A 65 2.62 -20.16 4.90
C VAL A 65 1.28 -20.84 4.61
N ARG A 66 0.78 -21.57 5.61
CA ARG A 66 -0.52 -22.26 5.55
C ARG A 66 -1.47 -21.66 6.56
N PRO A 67 -2.79 -21.71 6.32
CA PRO A 67 -3.76 -21.46 7.36
C PRO A 67 -3.42 -22.27 8.60
N LEU A 68 -3.56 -21.66 9.76
CA LEU A 68 -3.21 -22.28 11.03
C LEU A 68 -4.30 -23.30 11.40
N ASP A 69 -4.05 -24.58 11.14
CA ASP A 69 -5.00 -25.66 11.45
C ASP A 69 -5.08 -25.98 12.95
N ASN A 70 -4.04 -25.64 13.72
CA ASN A 70 -3.99 -25.84 15.17
C ASN A 70 -3.39 -24.62 15.88
N PRO A 71 -4.16 -23.89 16.70
CA PRO A 71 -3.67 -22.73 17.44
C PRO A 71 -2.58 -23.06 18.48
N SER A 72 -2.43 -24.32 18.88
CA SER A 72 -1.35 -24.75 19.78
C SER A 72 0.04 -24.63 19.18
N VAL A 73 0.17 -24.53 17.85
CA VAL A 73 1.48 -24.32 17.18
C VAL A 73 2.03 -22.91 17.48
N LEU A 74 1.16 -21.95 17.81
CA LEU A 74 1.57 -20.60 18.23
C LEU A 74 2.03 -20.53 19.69
N LEU A 75 1.81 -21.58 20.48
CA LEU A 75 2.28 -21.60 21.87
C LEU A 75 3.81 -21.57 21.96
N GLY A 76 4.50 -21.93 20.86
CA GLY A 76 5.94 -22.04 20.82
C GLY A 76 6.43 -23.21 21.67
N GLY A 77 7.49 -23.85 21.20
CA GLY A 77 8.13 -24.97 21.87
C GLY A 77 9.50 -25.18 21.26
N TRP A 78 10.41 -25.78 22.02
CA TRP A 78 11.67 -26.23 21.48
C TRP A 78 11.41 -27.45 20.59
N PRO A 79 11.97 -27.54 19.37
CA PRO A 79 11.79 -28.72 18.53
C PRO A 79 12.24 -29.98 19.26
N ASP A 80 11.44 -31.06 19.19
CA ASP A 80 11.73 -32.31 19.90
C ASP A 80 13.03 -32.98 19.40
N ASP A 81 13.49 -32.60 18.21
CA ASP A 81 14.73 -33.05 17.58
C ASP A 81 15.96 -32.19 17.94
N GLU A 82 15.77 -31.08 18.66
CA GLU A 82 16.86 -30.21 19.09
C GLU A 82 17.17 -30.40 20.59
N ASN A 83 18.45 -30.56 20.94
CA ASN A 83 18.88 -30.66 22.32
C ASN A 83 19.14 -29.26 22.92
N ILE A 84 18.29 -28.85 23.87
CA ILE A 84 18.37 -27.56 24.57
C ILE A 84 19.74 -27.38 25.26
N ASP A 85 20.29 -28.44 25.85
CA ASP A 85 21.54 -28.35 26.59
C ASP A 85 22.73 -28.05 25.66
N GLU A 86 22.74 -28.66 24.46
CA GLU A 86 23.77 -28.43 23.43
C GLU A 86 23.70 -27.00 22.87
N PHE A 87 22.49 -26.47 22.64
CA PHE A 87 22.29 -25.09 22.21
C PHE A 87 22.79 -24.08 23.25
N LEU A 88 22.49 -24.31 24.53
CA LEU A 88 22.95 -23.46 25.62
C LEU A 88 24.48 -23.50 25.73
N GLU A 89 25.08 -24.68 25.63
CA GLU A 89 26.54 -24.83 25.66
C GLU A 89 27.23 -24.05 24.53
N HIS A 90 26.70 -24.13 23.30
CA HIS A 90 27.21 -23.34 22.18
C HIS A 90 27.10 -21.84 22.43
N THR A 91 25.94 -21.39 22.92
CA THR A 91 25.66 -19.97 23.19
C THR A 91 26.60 -19.43 24.27
N TYR A 92 26.80 -20.16 25.36
CA TYR A 92 27.71 -19.74 26.43
C TYR A 92 29.16 -19.75 25.97
N LYS A 93 29.57 -20.73 25.16
CA LYS A 93 30.92 -20.79 24.60
C LYS A 93 31.20 -19.59 23.71
N GLU A 94 30.30 -19.24 22.80
CA GLU A 94 30.46 -18.06 21.95
C GLU A 94 30.45 -16.75 22.73
N ARG A 95 29.56 -16.61 23.73
CA ARG A 95 29.55 -15.43 24.60
C ARG A 95 30.83 -15.29 25.44
N SER A 96 31.37 -16.40 25.92
CA SER A 96 32.62 -16.41 26.69
C SER A 96 33.85 -16.15 25.80
N ALA A 97 33.82 -16.58 24.54
CA ALA A 97 34.85 -16.29 23.55
C ALA A 97 34.82 -14.83 23.07
N SER A 98 33.66 -14.16 23.12
CA SER A 98 33.53 -12.73 22.79
C SER A 98 33.94 -11.78 23.91
N LEU A 99 34.27 -12.30 25.12
CA LEU A 99 34.65 -11.51 26.30
C LEU A 99 36.16 -11.60 26.64
N VAL A 100 36.98 -12.18 25.74
CA VAL A 100 38.45 -12.21 25.81
C VAL A 100 39.01 -11.52 24.57
#